data_AF-A0A8C1Y3T1-F1
#
_entry.id   AF-A0A8C1Y3T1-F1
#
_cell.length_a   1.000
_cell.length_b   1.000
_cell.length_c   1.000
_cell.angle_alpha   90.00
_cell.angle_beta   90.00
_cell.angle_gamma   90.00
#
_symmetry.space_group_name_H-M   'P 1'
#
loop_
_entity.id
_entity.type
_entity.pdbx_description
1 polymer ?
#
loop_
_entity_poly.entity_id
_entity_poly.type
_entity_poly.pdbx_seq_one_letter_code
_entity_poly.pdbx_strand_id
1 'polypeptide(L)'
;MFSEMKSYFIENDSVDSISLSELSSSSSVSDRACVHWGCVLSGSETTAVFQAENDLLENQFFIKTICLSEEAGDEMHIVAVCDGVGASKPLPIATLRHCMPMISFPGLELIPPVTFKLCSGKGPVFISAQHITLNPIEMTEGEEEEEEDEDD
;
A
#
# COMPACT_ATOMS: atom_id res chain seq x y z
N MET A 1 40.75 -18.38 6.83
CA MET A 1 40.94 -17.08 7.51
C MET A 1 39.87 -16.16 6.96
N PHE A 2 38.68 -16.18 7.56
CA PHE A 2 37.59 -15.26 7.24
C PHE A 2 37.20 -14.60 8.56
N SER A 3 37.28 -13.28 8.57
CA SER A 3 37.01 -12.42 9.71
C SER A 3 35.50 -12.43 9.98
N GLU A 4 35.10 -12.72 11.23
CA GLU A 4 33.74 -12.43 11.70
C GLU A 4 33.52 -10.91 11.64
N MET A 5 32.60 -10.46 10.79
CA MET A 5 32.02 -9.13 10.89
C MET A 5 30.87 -9.20 11.88
N LYS A 6 31.07 -8.65 13.08
CA LYS A 6 29.98 -8.36 14.02
C LYS A 6 29.18 -7.19 13.46
N SER A 7 28.01 -7.46 12.91
CA SER A 7 27.01 -6.44 12.62
C SER A 7 26.39 -5.98 13.94
N TYR A 8 26.68 -4.74 14.33
CA TYR A 8 25.97 -4.08 15.42
C TYR A 8 24.58 -3.71 14.90
N PHE A 9 23.56 -4.45 15.34
CA PHE A 9 22.18 -3.99 15.25
C PHE A 9 21.96 -3.01 16.39
N ILE A 10 21.65 -1.77 16.04
CA ILE A 10 20.98 -0.85 16.96
C ILE A 10 19.50 -1.23 16.86
N GLU A 11 18.98 -1.86 17.91
CA GLU A 11 17.54 -1.99 18.12
C GLU A 11 17.00 -0.58 18.35
N ASN A 12 16.44 0.01 17.29
CA ASN A 12 15.45 1.05 17.45
C ASN A 12 14.10 0.33 17.57
N ASP A 13 13.66 0.23 18.81
CA ASP A 13 12.35 -0.27 19.21
C ASP A 13 11.24 0.63 18.63
N SER A 14 10.07 0.04 18.39
CA SER A 14 8.88 0.62 17.74
C SER A 14 8.88 0.67 16.20
N VAL A 15 8.68 -0.50 15.59
CA VAL A 15 7.73 -0.62 14.47
C VAL A 15 6.71 -1.67 14.88
N ASP A 16 5.61 -1.23 15.50
CA ASP A 16 4.52 -2.13 15.83
C ASP A 16 4.00 -2.78 14.55
N SER A 17 4.23 -4.08 14.43
CA SER A 17 3.59 -4.91 13.43
C SER A 17 2.12 -5.00 13.80
N ILE A 18 1.32 -4.03 13.35
CA ILE A 18 -0.11 -4.02 13.61
C ILE A 18 -0.73 -5.34 13.10
N SER A 19 -1.20 -6.15 14.04
CA SER A 19 -1.86 -7.41 13.70
C SER A 19 -3.22 -7.09 13.07
N LEU A 20 -3.64 -7.86 12.07
CA LEU A 20 -4.99 -7.77 11.49
C LEU A 20 -6.11 -7.91 12.54
N SER A 21 -5.81 -8.51 13.70
CA SER A 21 -6.72 -8.60 14.84
C SER A 21 -6.83 -7.32 15.67
N GLU A 22 -5.83 -6.45 15.66
CA GLU A 22 -5.81 -5.22 16.47
C GLU A 22 -6.64 -4.09 15.84
N LEU A 23 -6.72 -4.04 14.50
CA LEU A 23 -7.62 -3.13 13.78
C LEU A 23 -9.10 -3.42 14.05
N SER A 24 -9.43 -4.64 14.50
CA SER A 24 -10.81 -5.06 14.75
C SER A 24 -11.20 -5.02 16.23
N SER A 25 -10.29 -4.69 17.17
CA SER A 25 -10.57 -4.87 18.61
C SER A 25 -10.09 -3.76 19.54
N SER A 26 -9.42 -2.71 19.07
CA SER A 26 -9.29 -1.47 19.84
C SER A 26 -10.46 -0.56 19.50
N SER A 27 -11.45 -0.46 20.40
CA SER A 27 -12.57 0.48 20.26
C SER A 27 -12.27 1.74 21.04
N SER A 28 -11.56 2.66 20.37
CA SER A 28 -11.97 4.07 20.30
C SER A 28 -12.01 4.52 18.82
N VAL A 29 -12.37 3.60 17.93
CA VAL A 29 -12.37 3.75 16.47
C VAL A 29 -13.77 4.14 16.05
N SER A 30 -14.03 5.44 15.88
CA SER A 30 -15.31 5.88 15.34
C SER A 30 -15.24 6.42 13.92
N ASP A 31 -14.06 6.78 13.37
CA ASP A 31 -13.96 7.38 12.02
C ASP A 31 -12.91 6.78 11.06
N ARG A 32 -12.20 5.69 11.42
CA ARG A 32 -11.21 5.04 10.52
C ARG A 32 -11.83 3.88 9.74
N ALA A 33 -11.89 3.98 8.41
CA ALA A 33 -12.32 2.87 7.55
C ALA A 33 -11.12 2.25 6.83
N CYS A 34 -11.05 0.92 6.83
CA CYS A 34 -10.02 0.15 6.13
C CYS A 34 -10.69 -0.81 5.14
N VAL A 35 -10.50 -0.56 3.84
CA VAL A 35 -11.15 -1.30 2.75
C VAL A 35 -10.10 -2.00 1.91
N HIS A 36 -10.38 -3.25 1.52
CA HIS A 36 -9.54 -3.95 0.56
C HIS A 36 -9.87 -3.51 -0.86
N TRP A 37 -8.85 -3.23 -1.65
CA TRP A 37 -8.98 -2.93 -3.07
C TRP A 37 -8.23 -3.96 -3.90
N GLY A 38 -8.75 -4.30 -5.07
CA GLY A 38 -8.02 -5.14 -5.99
C GLY A 38 -8.53 -5.01 -7.41
N CYS A 39 -7.68 -5.38 -8.37
CA CYS A 39 -8.04 -5.41 -9.78
C CYS A 39 -7.31 -6.54 -10.51
N VAL A 40 -7.72 -6.78 -11.75
CA VAL A 40 -7.07 -7.73 -12.65
C VAL A 40 -6.68 -7.01 -13.92
N LEU A 41 -5.41 -7.08 -14.30
CA LEU A 41 -4.93 -6.59 -15.57
C LEU A 41 -4.75 -7.75 -16.55
N SER A 42 -5.20 -7.56 -17.79
CA SER A 42 -5.17 -8.57 -18.84
C SER A 42 -4.97 -7.93 -20.21
N GLY A 43 -4.82 -8.75 -21.25
CA GLY A 43 -4.71 -8.27 -22.63
C GLY A 43 -5.95 -7.50 -23.12
N SER A 44 -7.14 -7.76 -22.56
CA SER A 44 -8.36 -7.01 -22.86
C SER A 44 -8.53 -5.77 -21.99
N GLU A 45 -8.12 -5.84 -20.72
CA GLU A 45 -8.19 -4.73 -19.77
C GLU A 45 -6.80 -4.46 -19.20
N THR A 46 -6.01 -3.65 -19.91
CA THR A 46 -4.60 -3.42 -19.58
C THR A 46 -4.40 -2.34 -18.52
N THR A 47 -5.46 -1.68 -18.06
CA THR A 47 -5.40 -0.55 -17.12
C THR A 47 -6.51 -0.61 -16.10
N ALA A 48 -6.20 -0.25 -14.86
CA ALA A 48 -7.17 -0.06 -13.78
C ALA A 48 -6.80 1.21 -13.00
N VAL A 49 -7.80 1.94 -12.50
CA VAL A 49 -7.59 3.20 -11.79
C VAL A 49 -8.16 3.09 -10.39
N PHE A 50 -7.37 3.52 -9.41
CA PHE A 50 -7.85 3.83 -8.08
C PHE A 50 -7.94 5.35 -7.91
N GLN A 51 -9.11 5.80 -7.47
CA GLN A 51 -9.42 7.20 -7.21
C GLN A 51 -10.05 7.26 -5.82
N ALA A 52 -9.46 8.07 -4.93
CA ALA A 52 -10.05 8.36 -3.63
C ALA A 52 -11.32 9.22 -3.80
N GLU A 53 -12.25 9.07 -2.87
CA GLU A 53 -13.43 9.93 -2.77
C GLU A 53 -13.01 11.37 -2.40
N ASN A 54 -13.82 12.35 -2.81
CA ASN A 54 -13.58 13.76 -2.50
C ASN A 54 -14.43 14.18 -1.30
N ASP A 55 -14.15 13.55 -0.15
CA ASP A 55 -14.89 13.66 1.11
C ASP A 55 -14.11 14.42 2.20
N LEU A 56 -12.97 15.02 1.84
CA LEU A 56 -12.03 15.73 2.73
C LEU A 56 -11.32 14.83 3.75
N LEU A 57 -11.49 13.51 3.68
CA LEU A 57 -10.74 12.57 4.50
C LEU A 57 -9.31 12.45 3.99
N GLU A 58 -8.39 12.16 4.90
CA GLU A 58 -7.05 11.74 4.51
C GLU A 58 -7.12 10.32 3.94
N ASN A 59 -6.43 10.08 2.82
CA ASN A 59 -6.48 8.82 2.10
C ASN A 59 -5.08 8.22 1.99
N GLN A 60 -4.90 7.03 2.55
CA GLN A 60 -3.68 6.24 2.42
C GLN A 60 -3.95 4.99 1.59
N PHE A 61 -3.15 4.75 0.55
CA PHE A 61 -3.36 3.63 -0.37
C PHE A 61 -2.09 2.79 -0.51
N PHE A 62 -2.11 1.60 0.08
CA PHE A 62 -0.97 0.69 0.15
C PHE A 62 -1.17 -0.48 -0.79
N ILE A 63 -0.30 -0.63 -1.78
CA ILE A 63 -0.24 -1.88 -2.54
C ILE A 63 0.30 -2.99 -1.64
N LYS A 64 -0.28 -4.19 -1.73
CA LYS A 64 0.10 -5.35 -0.92
C LYS A 64 0.78 -6.42 -1.75
N THR A 65 0.14 -6.84 -2.84
CA THR A 65 0.72 -7.86 -3.73
C THR A 65 0.40 -7.62 -5.19
N ILE A 66 1.27 -8.09 -6.06
CA ILE A 66 0.98 -8.32 -7.47
C ILE A 66 1.29 -9.79 -7.78
N CYS A 67 0.29 -10.51 -8.31
CA CYS A 67 0.36 -11.94 -8.55
C CYS A 67 0.04 -12.25 -10.03
N LEU A 68 0.84 -13.11 -10.64
CA LEU A 68 0.58 -13.68 -11.95
C LEU A 68 -0.34 -14.90 -11.79
N SER A 69 -1.35 -14.99 -12.65
CA SER A 69 -2.23 -16.16 -12.66
C SER A 69 -1.57 -17.39 -13.28
N GLU A 70 -2.10 -18.57 -12.97
CA GLU A 70 -1.65 -19.83 -13.57
C GLU A 70 -1.97 -19.89 -15.08
N GLU A 71 -3.08 -19.28 -15.51
CA GLU A 71 -3.46 -19.24 -16.93
C GLU A 71 -2.69 -18.20 -17.76
N ALA A 72 -1.82 -17.40 -17.14
CA ALA A 72 -0.99 -16.46 -17.87
C ALA A 72 0.07 -17.21 -18.71
N GLY A 73 0.51 -16.62 -19.81
CA GLY A 73 1.59 -17.21 -20.60
C GLY A 73 2.96 -17.06 -19.94
N ASP A 74 3.98 -17.81 -20.41
CA ASP A 74 5.34 -17.74 -19.86
C ASP A 74 6.16 -16.53 -20.35
N GLU A 75 5.49 -15.51 -20.88
CA GLU A 75 6.13 -14.24 -21.16
C GLU A 75 6.39 -13.40 -19.89
N MET A 76 7.22 -12.38 -20.07
CA MET A 76 7.45 -11.38 -19.03
C MET A 76 6.23 -10.46 -18.92
N HIS A 77 5.76 -10.28 -17.69
CA HIS A 77 4.66 -9.40 -17.36
C HIS A 77 5.19 -8.18 -16.61
N ILE A 78 4.95 -6.97 -17.12
CA ILE A 78 5.43 -5.74 -16.48
C ILE A 78 4.24 -4.90 -16.06
N VAL A 79 4.11 -4.63 -14.77
CA VAL A 79 3.11 -3.70 -14.23
C VAL A 79 3.80 -2.39 -13.85
N ALA A 80 3.21 -1.29 -14.31
CA ALA A 80 3.65 0.06 -14.01
C ALA A 80 2.52 0.88 -13.40
N VAL A 81 2.88 1.94 -12.69
CA VAL A 81 1.97 2.95 -12.18
C VAL A 81 2.19 4.29 -12.88
N CYS A 82 1.11 5.03 -13.08
CA CYS A 82 1.13 6.44 -13.46
C CYS A 82 0.38 7.23 -12.39
N ASP A 83 0.85 8.43 -12.09
CA ASP A 83 -0.01 9.41 -11.44
C ASP A 83 -1.17 9.74 -12.40
N GLY A 84 -2.39 9.93 -11.88
CA GLY A 84 -3.55 10.28 -12.72
C GLY A 84 -3.47 11.69 -13.35
N VAL A 85 -2.31 12.36 -13.28
CA VAL A 85 -2.07 13.72 -13.74
C VAL A 85 -1.28 13.70 -15.06
N GLY A 86 -1.98 13.44 -16.17
CA GLY A 86 -1.44 13.65 -17.52
C GLY A 86 -0.27 12.74 -17.92
N ALA A 87 0.54 13.21 -18.88
CA ALA A 87 1.53 12.45 -19.66
C ALA A 87 2.78 12.01 -18.89
N SER A 88 2.66 11.63 -17.62
CA SER A 88 3.75 11.05 -16.85
C SER A 88 4.15 9.70 -17.46
N LYS A 89 5.46 9.46 -17.47
CA LYS A 89 6.00 8.18 -17.95
C LYS A 89 5.63 7.10 -16.93
N PRO A 90 5.03 5.97 -17.36
CA PRO A 90 4.73 4.87 -16.45
C PRO A 90 5.99 4.41 -15.71
N LEU A 91 5.89 4.31 -14.38
CA LEU A 91 6.94 3.81 -13.50
C LEU A 91 6.73 2.30 -13.27
N PRO A 92 7.60 1.41 -13.78
CA PRO A 92 7.48 -0.02 -13.52
C PRO A 92 7.66 -0.31 -12.02
N ILE A 93 6.73 -1.07 -11.44
CA ILE A 93 6.77 -1.48 -10.02
C ILE A 93 6.86 -2.99 -9.83
N ALA A 94 6.56 -3.77 -10.87
CA ALA A 94 6.67 -5.22 -10.84
C ALA A 94 7.06 -5.80 -12.20
N THR A 95 7.86 -6.87 -12.15
CA THR A 95 8.16 -7.73 -13.29
C THR A 95 7.94 -9.17 -12.87
N LEU A 96 7.00 -9.85 -13.52
CA LEU A 96 6.52 -11.19 -13.15
C LEU A 96 6.71 -12.17 -14.30
N ARG A 97 6.80 -13.45 -13.94
CA ARG A 97 6.90 -14.62 -14.82
C ARG A 97 6.64 -15.88 -13.99
N HIS A 98 6.49 -17.06 -14.58
CA HIS A 98 6.20 -18.26 -13.77
C HIS A 98 7.26 -18.62 -12.73
N CYS A 99 8.53 -18.28 -12.94
CA CYS A 99 9.58 -18.48 -11.93
C CYS A 99 9.63 -17.38 -10.85
N MET A 100 8.83 -16.32 -11.00
CA MET A 100 8.63 -15.24 -10.02
C MET A 100 7.17 -14.76 -10.12
N PRO A 101 6.21 -15.56 -9.63
CA PRO A 101 4.79 -15.34 -9.90
C PRO A 101 4.17 -14.31 -8.95
N MET A 102 4.88 -13.87 -7.91
CA MET A 102 4.34 -12.94 -6.91
C MET A 102 5.43 -11.96 -6.46
N ILE A 103 5.03 -10.70 -6.26
CA ILE A 103 5.79 -9.68 -5.56
C ILE A 103 4.91 -9.11 -4.45
N SER A 104 5.46 -8.99 -3.24
CA SER A 104 4.81 -8.38 -2.08
C SER A 104 5.44 -7.04 -1.73
N PHE A 105 4.62 -6.10 -1.27
CA PHE A 105 5.02 -4.74 -0.93
C PHE A 105 4.71 -4.49 0.55
N PRO A 106 5.71 -4.50 1.45
CA PRO A 106 5.47 -4.35 2.88
C PRO A 106 5.00 -2.94 3.28
N GLY A 107 5.31 -1.91 2.48
CA GLY A 107 4.98 -0.52 2.82
C GLY A 107 5.03 0.44 1.63
N LEU A 108 4.73 -0.04 0.42
CA LEU A 108 4.65 0.86 -0.73
C LEU A 108 3.30 1.58 -0.72
N GLU A 109 3.34 2.85 -0.33
CA GLU A 109 2.22 3.78 -0.43
C GLU A 109 2.23 4.48 -1.80
N LEU A 110 1.05 4.62 -2.40
CA LEU A 110 0.86 5.36 -3.64
C LEU A 110 -0.18 6.46 -3.41
N ILE A 111 0.06 7.63 -3.99
CA ILE A 111 -0.79 8.81 -3.80
C ILE A 111 -1.93 8.79 -4.86
N PRO A 112 -3.21 8.72 -4.45
CA PRO A 112 -4.32 8.77 -5.40
C PRO A 112 -4.42 10.12 -6.14
N PRO A 113 -4.87 10.14 -7.42
CA PRO A 113 -5.22 8.98 -8.23
C PRO A 113 -4.03 8.17 -8.75
N VAL A 114 -4.19 6.85 -8.75
CA VAL A 114 -3.20 5.90 -9.24
C VAL A 114 -3.77 5.11 -10.41
N THR A 115 -3.07 5.12 -11.54
CA THR A 115 -3.38 4.23 -12.68
C THR A 115 -2.38 3.09 -12.74
N PHE A 116 -2.85 1.86 -12.60
CA PHE A 116 -2.09 0.65 -12.85
C PHE A 116 -2.17 0.29 -14.34
N LYS A 117 -1.04 -0.14 -14.92
CA LYS A 117 -0.95 -0.50 -16.33
C LYS A 117 -0.10 -1.73 -16.55
N LEU A 118 -0.62 -2.67 -17.36
CA LEU A 118 0.12 -3.81 -17.88
C LEU A 118 0.87 -3.36 -19.14
N CYS A 119 2.17 -3.12 -18.99
CA CYS A 119 3.05 -2.65 -20.06
C CYS A 119 3.58 -3.79 -20.94
N SER A 120 3.60 -5.02 -20.42
CA SER A 120 4.03 -6.22 -21.13
C SER A 120 3.32 -7.44 -20.57
N GLY A 121 3.16 -8.48 -21.40
CA GLY A 121 2.41 -9.69 -21.08
C GLY A 121 0.91 -9.55 -21.30
N LYS A 122 0.21 -10.69 -21.39
CA LYS A 122 -1.25 -10.75 -21.58
C LYS A 122 -2.01 -10.95 -20.28
N GLY A 123 -1.31 -11.25 -19.18
CA GLY A 123 -1.92 -11.58 -17.90
C GLY A 123 -2.74 -12.88 -17.98
N PRO A 124 -3.62 -13.13 -17.00
CA PRO A 124 -4.07 -12.20 -15.98
C PRO A 124 -3.03 -11.90 -14.88
N VAL A 125 -2.98 -10.64 -14.44
CA VAL A 125 -2.17 -10.17 -13.32
C VAL A 125 -3.09 -9.55 -12.27
N PHE A 126 -3.13 -10.13 -11.09
CA PHE A 126 -3.92 -9.65 -9.95
C PHE A 126 -3.13 -8.64 -9.15
N ILE A 127 -3.77 -7.54 -8.77
CA ILE A 127 -3.21 -6.52 -7.90
C ILE A 127 -4.09 -6.43 -6.67
N SER A 128 -3.49 -6.47 -5.49
CA SER A 128 -4.18 -6.27 -4.22
C SER A 128 -3.60 -5.07 -3.48
N ALA A 129 -4.47 -4.31 -2.82
CA ALA A 129 -4.13 -3.11 -2.08
C ALA A 129 -5.06 -2.92 -0.87
N GLN A 130 -4.68 -2.01 0.00
CA GLN A 130 -5.43 -1.58 1.16
C GLN A 130 -5.63 -0.08 1.08
N HIS A 131 -6.87 0.37 1.22
CA HIS A 131 -7.25 1.77 1.28
C HIS A 131 -7.71 2.09 2.69
N ILE A 132 -7.11 3.10 3.30
CA ILE A 132 -7.44 3.58 4.64
C ILE A 132 -7.88 5.04 4.51
N THR A 133 -9.04 5.37 5.06
CA THR A 133 -9.52 6.75 5.23
C THR A 133 -9.48 7.15 6.70
N LEU A 134 -9.00 8.37 6.95
CA LEU A 134 -8.84 8.95 8.28
C LEU A 134 -9.53 10.32 8.36
N ASN A 135 -10.22 10.58 9.48
CA ASN A 135 -10.77 11.90 9.74
C ASN A 135 -9.68 12.83 10.32
N PRO A 136 -9.40 14.00 9.72
CA PRO A 136 -8.31 14.88 10.14
C PRO A 136 -8.43 15.41 11.57
N ILE A 137 -9.65 15.47 12.13
CA ILE A 137 -9.93 16.07 13.44
C ILE A 137 -9.37 15.21 14.59
N GLU A 138 -9.35 13.88 14.44
CA GLU A 138 -8.89 12.96 15.49
C GLU A 138 -7.36 12.99 15.71
N MET A 139 -6.59 13.60 14.80
CA MET A 139 -5.12 13.69 14.92
C MET A 139 -4.65 14.80 15.87
N THR A 140 -5.57 15.65 16.37
CA THR A 140 -5.24 16.85 17.17
C THR A 140 -5.59 16.71 18.66
N GLU A 141 -6.42 15.73 19.06
CA GLU A 141 -6.93 15.62 20.44
C GLU A 141 -5.98 14.87 21.41
N GLY A 142 -4.68 14.79 21.10
CA GLY A 142 -3.68 14.05 21.88
C GLY A 142 -2.62 14.89 22.61
N GLU A 143 -2.68 16.23 22.55
CA GLU A 143 -1.67 17.13 23.14
C GLU A 143 -2.27 18.19 24.09
N GLU A 144 -3.29 17.83 24.89
CA GLU A 144 -3.74 18.67 26.02
C GLU A 144 -3.77 17.84 27.32
N GLU A 145 -2.60 17.40 27.79
CA GLU A 145 -2.39 17.01 29.18
C GLU A 145 -1.50 18.03 29.91
N GLU A 146 -2.02 18.48 31.06
CA GLU A 146 -1.34 19.09 32.22
C GLU A 146 -0.89 20.56 32.17
N GLU A 147 -1.75 21.44 32.68
CA GLU A 147 -1.36 22.51 33.61
C GLU A 147 -2.47 22.61 34.70
N GLU A 148 -2.47 21.68 35.66
CA GLU A 148 -3.07 21.95 36.98
C GLU A 148 -2.10 22.87 37.73
N ASP A 149 -2.24 24.19 37.53
CA ASP A 149 -1.66 25.17 38.45
C ASP A 149 -2.51 25.18 39.73
N GLU A 150 -1.99 24.52 40.77
CA GLU A 150 -2.27 24.85 42.17
C GLU A 150 -1.95 26.33 42.40
N ASP A 151 -2.94 27.15 42.77
CA ASP A 151 -2.73 28.27 43.70
C ASP A 151 -4.07 28.88 44.22
N ASP A 152 -4.14 28.97 45.56
CA ASP A 152 -5.11 29.58 46.50
C ASP A 152 -6.35 28.79 47.00
#